data_AF-A0A528G7S8-F1
#
_entry.id   AF-A0A528G7S8-F1
#
_cell.length_a   1.000
_cell.length_b   1.000
_cell.length_c   1.000
_cell.angle_alpha   90.00
_cell.angle_beta   90.00
_cell.angle_gamma   90.00
#
_symmetry.space_group_name_H-M   'P 1'
#
loop_
_entity.id
_entity.type
_entity.pdbx_description
1 polymer ?
#
loop_
_entity_poly.entity_id
_entity_poly.type
_entity_poly.pdbx_seq_one_letter_code
_entity_poly.pdbx_strand_id
1 'polypeptide(L)'
;HILGRPVSLVRCPTGKPQDCFFQRHAFTGMPSSVATFETTNSEGETKSYLSVEDAKGYLALAQFGVVEFHTWGTHRTRLDKPDLIVFDLDPGEGVSWREVVEAAVHIRTELE
;
A
#
# COMPACT_ATOMS: atom_id res chain seq x y z
N HIS A 1 2.32 10.92 -1.59
CA HIS A 1 1.07 10.12 -1.50
C HIS A 1 1.05 9.16 -0.31
N ILE A 2 2.18 8.55 0.10
CA ILE A 2 2.22 7.54 1.19
C ILE A 2 2.16 8.10 2.63
N LEU A 3 2.57 9.35 2.85
CA LEU A 3 2.67 9.91 4.20
C LEU A 3 1.30 10.03 4.89
N GLY A 4 1.25 9.64 6.17
CA GLY A 4 0.04 9.65 7.00
C GLY A 4 -0.96 8.53 6.66
N ARG A 5 -0.57 7.56 5.83
CA ARG A 5 -1.46 6.48 5.36
C ARG A 5 -1.07 5.14 5.93
N PRO A 6 -2.04 4.27 6.23
CA PRO A 6 -1.76 2.88 6.49
C PRO A 6 -1.11 2.21 5.28
N VAL A 7 -0.21 1.27 5.54
CA VAL A 7 0.50 0.53 4.50
C VAL A 7 0.46 -0.96 4.79
N SER A 8 0.27 -1.73 3.73
CA SER A 8 0.70 -3.12 3.70
C SER A 8 1.96 -3.23 2.86
N LEU A 9 2.79 -4.22 3.16
CA LEU A 9 4.13 -4.31 2.59
C LEU A 9 4.32 -5.67 1.93
N VAL A 10 4.96 -5.68 0.76
CA VAL A 10 5.62 -6.90 0.26
C VAL A 10 7.08 -6.82 0.61
N ARG A 11 7.56 -7.80 1.37
CA ARG A 11 8.95 -7.88 1.82
C ARG A 11 9.63 -9.07 1.19
N CYS A 12 10.82 -8.86 0.63
CA CYS A 12 11.70 -9.88 0.07
C CYS A 12 13.09 -9.76 0.70
N PRO A 13 13.31 -10.18 1.96
CA PRO A 13 14.54 -9.90 2.71
C PRO A 13 15.81 -10.47 2.08
N THR A 14 15.70 -11.56 1.32
CA THR A 14 16.82 -12.21 0.61
C THR A 14 16.93 -11.76 -0.84
N GLY A 15 16.01 -10.93 -1.32
CA GLY A 15 15.88 -10.54 -2.73
C GLY A 15 15.33 -11.63 -3.66
N LYS A 16 14.99 -12.82 -3.15
CA LYS A 16 14.46 -13.92 -3.95
C LYS A 16 12.93 -13.92 -3.94
N PRO A 17 12.25 -14.04 -5.10
CA PRO A 17 10.79 -14.02 -5.19
C PRO A 17 10.07 -15.01 -4.25
N GLN A 18 10.63 -16.21 -4.08
CA GLN A 18 10.05 -17.25 -3.23
C GLN A 18 10.09 -16.93 -1.72
N ASP A 19 10.96 -16.00 -1.31
CA ASP A 19 11.08 -15.58 0.08
C ASP A 19 10.27 -14.31 0.35
N CYS A 20 9.50 -13.85 -0.65
CA CYS A 20 8.66 -12.68 -0.52
C CYS A 20 7.37 -13.00 0.24
N PHE A 21 6.94 -12.10 1.12
CA PHE A 21 5.70 -12.25 1.87
C PHE A 21 5.00 -10.92 2.12
N PHE A 22 3.69 -11.02 2.34
CA PHE A 22 2.84 -9.87 2.66
C PHE A 22 2.82 -9.60 4.16
N GLN A 23 2.97 -8.34 4.55
CA GLN A 23 2.93 -7.92 5.95
C GLN A 23 2.00 -6.72 6.15
N ARG A 24 0.98 -6.92 7.00
CA ARG A 24 0.03 -5.87 7.42
C ARG A 24 0.33 -5.34 8.83
N HIS A 25 0.86 -6.22 9.67
CA HIS A 25 0.93 -5.99 11.11
C HIS A 25 2.35 -5.70 11.58
N ALA A 26 2.45 -4.94 12.67
CA ALA A 26 3.71 -4.74 13.36
C ALA A 26 4.22 -6.05 13.99
N PHE A 27 5.54 -6.16 14.12
CA PHE A 27 6.19 -7.25 14.82
C PHE A 27 7.18 -6.69 15.84
N THR A 28 7.59 -7.52 16.80
CA THR A 28 8.60 -7.16 17.81
C THR A 28 9.92 -6.78 17.15
N GLY A 29 10.39 -5.55 17.38
CA GLY A 29 11.62 -5.03 16.76
C GLY A 29 11.38 -4.18 15.51
N MET A 30 10.12 -3.81 15.23
CA MET A 30 9.83 -2.78 14.22
C MET A 30 10.55 -1.46 14.58
N PRO A 31 11.17 -0.75 13.62
CA PRO A 31 11.83 0.52 13.89
C PRO A 31 10.87 1.55 14.48
N SER A 32 11.31 2.30 15.49
CA SER A 32 10.50 3.35 16.13
C SER A 32 10.11 4.49 15.19
N SER A 33 10.78 4.61 14.04
CA SER A 33 10.42 5.54 12.97
C SER A 33 9.21 5.09 12.14
N VAL A 34 8.79 3.83 12.23
CA VAL A 34 7.58 3.33 11.57
C VAL A 34 6.43 3.46 12.56
N ALA A 35 5.42 4.26 12.19
CA ALA A 35 4.27 4.45 13.05
C ALA A 35 3.37 3.21 13.03
N THR A 36 2.74 2.94 14.17
CA THR A 36 1.73 1.91 14.31
C THR A 36 0.44 2.50 14.85
N PHE A 37 -0.68 1.85 14.56
CA PHE A 37 -1.98 2.21 15.10
C PHE A 37 -2.87 0.96 15.16
N GLU A 38 -3.86 0.95 16.04
CA GLU A 38 -4.82 -0.15 16.13
C GLU A 38 -6.10 0.20 15.39
N THR A 39 -6.67 -0.79 14.69
CA THR A 39 -8.02 -0.70 14.13
C THR A 39 -8.64 -2.09 14.07
N THR A 40 -9.97 -2.12 14.08
CA THR A 40 -10.75 -3.34 13.89
C THR A 40 -10.94 -3.60 12.39
N ASN A 41 -10.64 -4.81 11.95
CA ASN A 41 -10.85 -5.22 10.56
C ASN A 41 -12.32 -5.59 10.29
N SER A 42 -12.64 -5.93 9.04
CA SER A 42 -13.99 -6.35 8.64
C SER A 42 -14.48 -7.64 9.31
N GLU A 43 -13.58 -8.42 9.89
CA GLU A 43 -13.87 -9.66 10.61
C GLU A 43 -14.10 -9.42 12.12
N GLY A 44 -14.02 -8.16 12.58
CA GLY A 44 -14.20 -7.80 13.98
C GLY A 44 -12.95 -7.96 14.84
N GLU A 45 -11.79 -8.25 14.24
CA GLU A 45 -10.53 -8.39 14.96
C GLU A 45 -9.78 -7.06 15.06
N THR A 46 -9.42 -6.66 16.28
CA THR A 46 -8.50 -5.53 16.49
C THR A 46 -7.06 -5.97 16.29
N LYS A 47 -6.35 -5.31 15.38
CA LYS A 47 -4.92 -5.57 15.10
C LYS A 47 -4.15 -4.26 15.04
N SER A 48 -2.84 -4.36 15.24
CA SER A 48 -1.89 -3.27 14.99
C SER A 48 -1.50 -3.24 13.51
N TYR A 49 -1.57 -2.08 12.88
CA TYR A 49 -1.23 -1.82 11.49
C TYR A 49 -0.10 -0.80 11.38
N LEU A 50 0.54 -0.77 10.22
CA LEU A 50 1.67 0.10 9.92
C LEU A 50 1.23 1.37 9.20
N SER A 51 1.91 2.48 9.48
CA SER A 51 1.76 3.74 8.74
C SER A 51 3.10 4.44 8.58
N VAL A 52 3.25 5.16 7.47
CA VAL A 52 4.47 5.93 7.16
C VAL A 52 4.17 7.40 7.41
N GLU A 53 4.84 8.01 8.39
CA GLU A 53 4.59 9.42 8.76
C GLU A 53 5.64 10.38 8.20
N ASP A 54 6.85 9.88 7.92
CA ASP A 54 7.96 10.67 7.42
C ASP A 54 8.93 9.85 6.55
N ALA A 55 9.95 10.53 6.03
CA ALA A 55 10.99 9.90 5.21
C ALA A 55 11.83 8.87 5.97
N LYS A 56 11.99 8.99 7.29
CA LYS A 56 12.76 8.04 8.11
C LYS A 56 12.01 6.72 8.25
N GLY A 57 10.70 6.76 8.48
CA GLY A 57 9.84 5.58 8.48
C GLY A 57 9.86 4.87 7.12
N TYR A 58 9.76 5.64 6.03
CA TYR A 58 9.84 5.10 4.67
C TYR A 58 11.17 4.37 4.41
N LEU A 59 12.30 5.03 4.71
CA LEU A 59 13.63 4.44 4.53
C LEU A 59 13.86 3.22 5.42
N ALA A 60 13.39 3.26 6.67
CA ALA A 60 13.51 2.14 7.59
C ALA A 60 12.79 0.89 7.05
N LEU A 61 11.63 1.05 6.40
CA LEU A 61 10.93 -0.08 5.78
C LEU A 61 11.74 -0.71 4.64
N ALA A 62 12.42 0.09 3.81
CA ALA A 62 13.32 -0.43 2.78
C ALA A 62 14.47 -1.27 3.37
N GLN A 63 15.06 -0.85 4.51
CA GLN A 63 16.08 -1.63 5.22
C GLN A 63 15.58 -3.00 5.68
N PHE A 64 14.27 -3.16 5.89
CA PHE A 64 13.64 -4.42 6.25
C PHE A 64 13.25 -5.27 5.03
N GLY A 65 13.75 -4.93 3.84
CA GLY A 65 13.55 -5.68 2.60
C GLY A 65 12.20 -5.44 1.95
N VAL A 66 11.52 -4.32 2.25
CA VAL A 66 10.30 -3.94 1.54
C VAL A 66 10.62 -3.60 0.10
N VAL A 67 9.91 -4.22 -0.83
CA VAL A 67 10.00 -3.97 -2.28
C VAL A 67 8.75 -3.30 -2.83
N GLU A 68 7.59 -3.50 -2.20
CA GLU A 68 6.34 -2.86 -2.59
C GLU A 68 5.62 -2.27 -1.38
N PHE A 69 5.02 -1.09 -1.59
CA PHE A 69 4.18 -0.40 -0.62
C PHE A 69 2.75 -0.34 -1.15
N HIS A 70 1.85 -0.98 -0.42
CA HIS A 70 0.42 -1.02 -0.73
C HIS A 70 -0.31 -0.06 0.21
N THR A 71 -0.48 1.18 -0.24
CA THR A 71 -1.10 2.25 0.55
C THR A 71 -2.61 2.15 0.54
N TRP A 72 -3.23 2.43 1.69
CA TRP A 72 -4.68 2.54 1.76
C TRP A 72 -5.15 3.86 1.13
N GLY A 73 -6.37 3.87 0.60
CA GLY A 73 -7.01 5.07 0.05
C GLY A 73 -7.44 6.11 1.10
N THR A 74 -7.01 5.94 2.35
CA THR A 74 -7.39 6.76 3.51
C THR A 74 -6.15 7.21 4.29
N HIS A 75 -6.32 8.24 5.12
CA HIS A 75 -5.35 8.59 6.16
C HIS A 75 -5.64 7.83 7.45
N ARG A 76 -4.59 7.51 8.23
CA ARG A 76 -4.75 6.72 9.48
C ARG A 76 -5.68 7.38 10.50
N THR A 77 -5.79 8.71 10.45
CA THR A 77 -6.66 9.49 11.35
C THR A 77 -8.13 9.50 10.93
N ARG A 78 -8.45 9.04 9.72
CA ARG A 78 -9.81 9.08 9.11
C ARG A 78 -10.00 7.88 8.18
N LEU A 79 -9.99 6.67 8.76
CA LEU A 79 -10.06 5.41 8.00
C LEU A 79 -11.39 5.21 7.25
N ASP A 80 -12.46 5.85 7.72
CA ASP A 80 -13.81 5.82 7.16
C ASP A 80 -14.03 6.83 6.02
N LYS A 81 -13.04 7.68 5.74
CA LYS A 81 -13.14 8.77 4.75
C LYS A 81 -12.01 8.65 3.72
N PRO A 82 -12.18 7.80 2.70
CA PRO A 82 -11.22 7.73 1.61
C PRO A 82 -11.16 9.06 0.86
N ASP A 83 -9.95 9.44 0.46
CA ASP A 83 -9.67 10.65 -0.31
C ASP A 83 -9.01 10.33 -1.67
N LEU A 84 -8.90 9.03 -2.00
CA LEU A 84 -8.37 8.53 -3.25
C LEU A 84 -9.37 7.56 -3.88
N ILE A 85 -9.68 7.78 -5.15
CA ILE A 85 -10.35 6.82 -6.03
C ILE A 85 -9.27 6.30 -7.00
N VAL A 86 -9.15 4.99 -7.12
CA VAL A 86 -8.21 4.32 -8.03
C VAL A 86 -9.01 3.52 -9.04
N PHE A 87 -8.75 3.74 -10.32
CA PHE A 87 -9.22 2.89 -11.40
C PHE A 87 -8.09 1.95 -11.78
N ASP A 88 -8.27 0.66 -11.51
CA ASP A 88 -7.30 -0.38 -11.87
C ASP A 88 -7.67 -0.96 -13.24
N LEU A 89 -6.75 -0.87 -14.20
CA LEU A 89 -6.98 -1.27 -15.59
C LEU A 89 -6.15 -2.50 -15.91
N ASP A 90 -6.71 -3.66 -15.60
CA ASP A 90 -6.07 -4.94 -15.84
C ASP A 90 -6.34 -5.44 -17.28
N PRO A 91 -5.30 -5.61 -18.11
CA PRO A 91 -5.48 -6.15 -19.45
C PRO A 91 -5.90 -7.62 -19.40
N GLY A 92 -6.99 -7.94 -20.10
CA GLY A 92 -7.37 -9.32 -20.41
C GLY A 92 -6.45 -9.97 -21.45
N GLU A 93 -6.67 -11.26 -21.70
CA GLU A 93 -5.93 -11.98 -22.74
C GLU A 93 -6.09 -11.29 -24.12
N GLY A 94 -4.97 -11.09 -24.81
CA GLY A 94 -4.94 -10.44 -26.13
C GLY A 94 -4.99 -8.90 -26.11
N VAL A 95 -5.21 -8.28 -24.95
CA VAL A 95 -5.17 -6.81 -24.81
C VAL A 95 -3.72 -6.34 -24.72
N SER A 96 -3.32 -5.48 -25.65
CA SER A 96 -1.98 -4.89 -25.67
C SER A 96 -1.84 -3.75 -24.65
N TRP A 97 -0.60 -3.45 -24.26
CA TRP A 97 -0.31 -2.30 -23.41
C TRP A 97 -0.83 -0.96 -23.99
N ARG A 98 -0.80 -0.81 -25.33
CA ARG A 98 -1.30 0.41 -25.98
C ARG A 98 -2.80 0.59 -25.77
N GLU A 99 -3.57 -0.48 -25.82
CA GLU A 99 -5.01 -0.44 -25.57
C GLU A 99 -5.33 -0.06 -24.13
N VAL A 100 -4.53 -0.51 -23.15
CA VAL A 100 -4.68 -0.06 -21.74
C VAL A 100 -4.42 1.45 -21.61
N VAL A 101 -3.39 1.96 -22.29
CA VAL A 101 -3.08 3.40 -22.30
C VAL A 101 -4.22 4.20 -22.94
N GLU A 102 -4.80 3.72 -24.04
CA GLU A 102 -5.96 4.34 -24.69
C GLU A 102 -7.17 4.35 -23.75
N ALA A 103 -7.45 3.25 -23.06
CA ALA A 103 -8.52 3.17 -22.05
C ALA A 103 -8.31 4.16 -20.89
N ALA A 104 -7.07 4.29 -20.38
CA ALA A 104 -6.74 5.27 -19.35
C ALA A 104 -6.99 6.73 -19.80
N VAL A 105 -6.63 7.07 -21.05
CA VAL A 105 -6.90 8.39 -21.63
C VAL A 105 -8.40 8.64 -21.83
N HIS A 106 -9.15 7.61 -22.22
CA HIS A 106 -10.60 7.68 -22.34
C HIS A 106 -11.25 7.96 -20.98
N ILE A 107 -10.90 7.21 -19.93
CA ILE A 107 -11.42 7.44 -18.57
C ILE A 107 -11.09 8.85 -18.09
N ARG A 108 -9.87 9.35 -18.34
CA ARG A 108 -9.53 10.74 -18.00
C ARG A 108 -10.49 11.73 -18.66
N THR A 109 -10.78 11.55 -19.94
CA THR A 109 -11.70 12.43 -20.70
C THR A 109 -13.10 12.45 -20.10
N GLU A 110 -13.60 11.31 -19.64
CA GLU A 110 -14.94 11.21 -19.02
C GLU A 110 -15.02 11.82 -17.60
N LEU A 111 -13.88 12.05 -16.95
CA LEU A 111 -13.80 12.64 -15.61
C LEU A 111 -13.55 14.15 -15.62
N GLU A 112 -13.24 14.75 -16.78
CA GLU A 112 -13.04 16.19 -16.99
C GLU A 112 -14.36 16.91 -17.31
#